data_AF-A0A653BZY5-F1
#
_entry.id   AF-A0A653BZY5-F1
#
_cell.length_a   1.000
_cell.length_b   1.000
_cell.length_c   1.000
_cell.angle_alpha   90.00
_cell.angle_beta   90.00
_cell.angle_gamma   90.00
#
_symmetry.space_group_name_H-M   'P 1'
#
loop_
_entity.id
_entity.type
_entity.pdbx_description
1 polymer ?
#
loop_
_entity_poly.entity_id
_entity_poly.type
_entity_poly.pdbx_seq_one_letter_code
_entity_poly.pdbx_strand_id
1 'polypeptide(L)'
;MKMVLAEKNSENARNGRRSRGPSPNGHVQADSTSEDESTVPVDKIRVGRDYQAVCPELQPESQRKPELLADRALLVWSPTEAIPESKLEDYIVLAKDKYGYNGEQALGMLFWHKHDLERAMLDLANFTPFPDEWSVEDKVLFEQAFHYQIRA
;
A
#
# COMPACT_ATOMS: atom_id res chain seq x y z
N MET A 1 8.06 19.89 -23.14
CA MET A 1 9.36 19.32 -23.57
C MET A 1 9.41 17.86 -23.15
N LYS A 2 9.73 16.96 -24.10
CA LYS A 2 10.10 15.53 -24.00
C LYS A 2 9.48 14.66 -22.88
N MET A 3 8.46 13.88 -23.25
CA MET A 3 8.22 12.56 -22.66
C MET A 3 9.33 11.60 -23.09
N VAL A 4 9.88 10.84 -22.14
CA VAL A 4 10.84 9.77 -22.41
C VAL A 4 10.06 8.48 -22.66
N LEU A 5 9.95 8.09 -23.92
CA LEU A 5 9.45 6.77 -24.33
C LEU A 5 10.62 5.78 -24.22
N ALA A 6 10.47 4.75 -23.39
CA ALA A 6 11.41 3.62 -23.40
C ALA A 6 11.15 2.78 -24.67
N GLU A 7 12.18 2.67 -25.51
CA GLU A 7 12.12 1.93 -26.78
C GLU A 7 12.03 0.42 -26.57
N LYS A 8 11.25 -0.18 -27.47
CA LYS A 8 11.00 -1.61 -27.59
C LYS A 8 12.19 -2.24 -28.33
N ASN A 9 13.03 -3.01 -27.65
CA ASN A 9 14.03 -3.87 -28.31
C ASN A 9 13.60 -5.34 -28.22
N SER A 10 13.10 -5.84 -29.35
CA SER A 10 12.92 -7.26 -29.64
C SER A 10 14.22 -7.84 -30.19
N GLU A 11 14.84 -8.79 -29.49
CA GLU A 11 15.22 -10.12 -30.00
C GLU A 11 16.19 -10.86 -29.05
N ASN A 12 15.83 -12.13 -28.79
CA ASN A 12 16.71 -13.27 -28.51
C ASN A 12 17.70 -13.22 -27.32
N ALA A 13 17.18 -13.49 -26.12
CA ALA A 13 17.93 -14.20 -25.08
C ALA A 13 17.50 -15.69 -25.07
N ARG A 14 18.36 -16.53 -25.64
CA ARG A 14 18.19 -17.97 -25.81
C ARG A 14 18.16 -18.73 -24.47
N ASN A 15 17.12 -19.55 -24.31
CA ASN A 15 17.02 -20.81 -23.57
C ASN A 15 18.02 -21.09 -22.43
N GLY A 16 17.65 -20.66 -21.22
CA GLY A 16 18.12 -21.27 -19.98
C GLY A 16 17.39 -22.60 -19.72
N ARG A 17 18.10 -23.70 -19.97
CA ARG A 17 17.91 -25.08 -19.46
C ARG A 17 16.57 -25.38 -18.75
N ARG A 18 15.60 -25.92 -19.52
CA ARG A 18 14.40 -26.55 -18.97
C ARG A 18 14.79 -27.75 -18.11
N SER A 19 14.63 -27.65 -16.79
CA SER A 19 14.51 -28.81 -15.91
C SER A 19 13.21 -29.53 -16.31
N ARG A 20 13.33 -30.54 -17.18
CA ARG A 20 12.25 -31.47 -17.48
C ARG A 20 12.07 -32.39 -16.26
N GLY A 21 11.38 -31.89 -15.23
CA GLY A 21 10.70 -32.75 -14.27
C GLY A 21 9.30 -33.06 -14.81
N PRO A 22 8.84 -34.33 -14.82
CA PRO A 22 7.50 -34.64 -15.27
C PRO A 22 6.47 -34.01 -14.32
N SER A 23 5.50 -33.27 -14.88
CA SER A 23 4.30 -32.84 -14.14
C SER A 23 3.54 -34.07 -13.65
N PRO A 24 3.13 -34.14 -12.36
CA PRO A 24 2.36 -35.26 -11.84
C PRO A 24 0.89 -34.99 -12.13
N ASN A 25 0.48 -35.08 -13.39
CA ASN A 25 -0.93 -35.13 -13.73
C ASN A 25 -1.13 -36.20 -14.79
N GLY A 26 -1.06 -37.44 -14.33
CA GLY A 26 -1.36 -38.66 -15.07
C GLY A 26 -1.94 -39.69 -14.10
N HIS A 27 -3.13 -40.15 -14.44
CA HIS A 27 -3.93 -41.14 -13.72
C HIS A 27 -3.20 -42.49 -13.50
N VAL A 28 -3.74 -43.30 -12.57
CA VAL A 28 -3.34 -44.66 -12.08
C VAL A 28 -2.06 -44.70 -11.21
N GLN A 29 -2.00 -45.36 -10.05
CA GLN A 29 -2.65 -46.58 -9.60
C GLN A 29 -2.60 -46.62 -8.05
N ALA A 30 -3.65 -47.15 -7.40
CA ALA A 30 -3.60 -47.47 -5.99
C ALA A 30 -2.67 -48.67 -5.78
N ASP A 31 -1.58 -48.48 -5.03
CA ASP A 31 -1.17 -49.50 -4.05
C ASP A 31 -0.12 -48.98 -3.04
N SER A 32 -0.32 -49.42 -1.79
CA SER A 32 0.70 -49.70 -0.76
C SER A 32 1.47 -48.55 -0.07
N THR A 33 0.91 -48.17 1.08
CA THR A 33 1.53 -47.98 2.42
C THR A 33 3.05 -47.82 2.54
N SER A 34 3.46 -46.67 3.06
CA SER A 34 4.48 -46.59 4.11
C SER A 34 4.11 -45.48 5.08
N GLU A 35 3.71 -45.87 6.28
CA GLU A 35 3.51 -45.01 7.44
C GLU A 35 4.89 -44.45 7.85
N ASP A 36 5.22 -43.27 7.37
CA ASP A 36 6.25 -42.43 7.99
C ASP A 36 5.54 -41.17 8.51
N GLU A 37 4.99 -41.30 9.71
CA GLU A 37 4.58 -40.22 10.60
C GLU A 37 5.83 -39.44 11.04
N SER A 38 6.51 -38.80 10.08
CA SER A 38 7.59 -37.86 10.35
C SER A 38 7.13 -36.47 9.94
N THR A 39 6.52 -35.80 10.92
CA THR A 39 6.53 -34.35 11.15
C THR A 39 7.09 -33.57 9.96
N VAL A 40 6.20 -33.07 9.08
CA VAL A 40 6.57 -32.01 8.13
C VAL A 40 7.36 -30.97 8.90
N PRO A 41 8.66 -30.76 8.61
CA PRO A 41 9.48 -29.86 9.38
C PRO A 41 8.78 -28.50 9.41
N VAL A 42 8.51 -27.97 10.60
CA VAL A 42 7.77 -26.72 10.80
C VAL A 42 8.44 -25.55 10.04
N ASP A 43 9.74 -25.69 9.76
CA ASP A 43 10.56 -24.72 9.04
C ASP A 43 10.56 -24.86 7.50
N LYS A 44 9.76 -25.77 6.92
CA LYS A 44 9.65 -25.91 5.46
C LYS A 44 8.36 -25.28 4.94
N ILE A 45 8.51 -24.45 3.90
CA ILE A 45 7.38 -23.88 3.15
C ILE A 45 6.56 -25.02 2.55
N ARG A 46 5.29 -25.08 2.93
CA ARG A 46 4.35 -26.11 2.47
C ARG A 46 3.86 -25.78 1.05
N VAL A 47 3.78 -26.80 0.20
CA VAL A 47 3.35 -26.68 -1.19
C VAL A 47 2.19 -27.65 -1.43
N GLY A 48 1.15 -27.20 -2.12
CA GLY A 48 -0.05 -27.99 -2.39
C GLY A 48 -1.28 -27.12 -2.54
N ARG A 49 -2.39 -27.72 -2.96
CA ARG A 49 -3.67 -27.03 -3.19
C ARG A 49 -4.20 -26.30 -1.96
N ASP A 50 -3.88 -26.81 -0.77
CA ASP A 50 -4.30 -26.23 0.51
C ASP A 50 -3.40 -25.06 0.96
N TYR A 51 -2.28 -24.83 0.28
CA TYR A 51 -1.26 -23.83 0.67
C TYR A 51 -1.00 -22.76 -0.39
N GLN A 52 -1.34 -23.03 -1.66
CA GLN A 52 -1.10 -22.12 -2.77
C GLN A 52 -2.40 -21.43 -3.20
N ALA A 53 -2.32 -20.12 -3.47
CA ALA A 53 -3.42 -19.40 -4.09
C ALA A 53 -3.63 -19.86 -5.54
N VAL A 54 -4.90 -19.96 -5.96
CA VAL A 54 -5.23 -20.17 -7.37
C VAL A 54 -4.97 -18.86 -8.11
N CYS A 55 -4.03 -18.87 -9.06
CA CYS A 55 -3.77 -17.71 -9.90
C CYS A 55 -4.96 -17.50 -10.86
N PRO A 56 -5.68 -16.36 -10.76
CA PRO A 56 -6.78 -16.09 -11.68
C PRO A 56 -6.26 -15.82 -13.10
N GLU A 57 -7.09 -16.09 -14.09
CA GLU A 57 -6.77 -15.76 -15.49
C GLU A 57 -6.70 -14.25 -15.69
N LEU A 58 -5.84 -13.83 -16.63
CA LEU A 58 -5.67 -12.42 -16.94
C LEU A 58 -6.94 -11.85 -17.60
N GLN A 59 -7.61 -10.93 -16.91
CA GLN A 59 -8.79 -10.25 -17.42
C GLN A 59 -8.41 -9.14 -18.43
N PRO A 60 -8.90 -9.19 -19.68
CA PRO A 60 -8.68 -8.13 -20.68
C PRO A 60 -9.24 -6.78 -20.24
N GLU A 61 -8.62 -5.68 -20.69
CA GLU A 61 -9.01 -4.31 -20.32
C GLU A 61 -10.48 -3.99 -20.56
N SER A 62 -11.02 -4.43 -21.69
CA SER A 62 -12.43 -4.24 -22.05
C SER A 62 -13.42 -4.93 -21.11
N GLN A 63 -12.95 -5.91 -20.33
CA GLN A 63 -13.76 -6.66 -19.38
C GLN A 63 -13.52 -6.25 -17.95
N ARG A 64 -12.49 -5.45 -17.66
CA ARG A 64 -12.23 -4.93 -16.31
C ARG A 64 -13.39 -4.01 -15.93
N LYS A 65 -13.94 -4.22 -14.74
CA LYS A 65 -15.01 -3.40 -14.16
C LYS A 65 -14.56 -2.85 -12.81
N PRO A 66 -13.56 -1.94 -12.77
CA PRO A 66 -13.03 -1.39 -11.52
C PRO A 66 -14.11 -0.77 -10.64
N GLU A 67 -15.17 -0.25 -11.26
CA GLU A 67 -16.34 0.31 -10.60
C GLU A 67 -17.13 -0.71 -9.77
N LEU A 68 -17.04 -2.01 -10.04
CA LEU A 68 -17.73 -3.04 -9.27
C LEU A 68 -16.95 -3.52 -8.03
N LEU A 69 -15.71 -3.06 -7.86
CA LEU A 69 -14.90 -3.41 -6.69
C LEU A 69 -15.46 -2.72 -5.45
N ALA A 70 -15.70 -3.50 -4.39
CA ALA A 70 -16.26 -3.02 -3.13
C ALA A 70 -15.26 -2.13 -2.36
N ASP A 71 -13.96 -2.47 -2.41
CA ASP A 71 -12.89 -1.65 -1.86
C ASP A 71 -12.44 -0.61 -2.89
N ARG A 72 -13.19 0.48 -2.96
CA ARG A 72 -12.73 1.66 -3.67
C ARG A 72 -11.79 2.42 -2.73
N ALA A 73 -10.50 2.42 -3.06
CA ALA A 73 -9.56 3.34 -2.43
C ALA A 73 -10.09 4.78 -2.58
N LEU A 74 -10.07 5.54 -1.49
CA LEU A 74 -10.41 6.95 -1.51
C LEU A 74 -9.21 7.75 -2.03
N LEU A 75 -9.40 8.46 -3.14
CA LEU A 75 -8.38 9.39 -3.64
C LEU A 75 -8.29 10.59 -2.69
N VAL A 76 -7.18 10.71 -1.97
CA VAL A 76 -6.94 11.78 -0.98
C VAL A 76 -5.97 12.86 -1.48
N TRP A 77 -5.21 12.58 -2.53
CA TRP A 77 -4.27 13.52 -3.14
C TRP A 77 -3.97 13.14 -4.59
N SER A 78 -3.73 14.13 -5.44
CA SER A 78 -3.11 13.93 -6.75
C SER A 78 -2.09 15.03 -7.03
N PRO A 79 -1.01 14.75 -7.78
CA PRO A 79 -0.08 15.79 -8.23
C PRO A 79 -0.77 16.84 -9.13
N THR A 80 -0.19 18.04 -9.17
CA THR A 80 -0.62 19.13 -10.06
C THR A 80 0.60 19.91 -10.56
N GLU A 81 0.56 20.38 -11.80
CA GLU A 81 1.57 21.30 -12.36
C GLU A 81 1.12 22.77 -12.22
N ALA A 82 -0.08 23.02 -11.72
CA ALA A 82 -0.67 24.37 -11.63
C ALA A 82 -0.04 25.23 -10.51
N ILE A 83 0.59 24.59 -9.52
CA ILE A 83 1.20 25.25 -8.38
C ILE A 83 2.72 25.06 -8.45
N PRO A 84 3.52 26.14 -8.45
CA PRO A 84 4.96 26.04 -8.26
C PRO A 84 5.31 25.44 -6.90
N GLU A 85 6.33 24.57 -6.85
CA GLU A 85 6.81 23.88 -5.64
C GLU A 85 6.96 24.84 -4.44
N SER A 86 7.59 25.99 -4.64
CA SER A 86 7.82 26.97 -3.56
C SER A 86 6.53 27.50 -2.94
N LYS A 87 5.48 27.72 -3.74
CA LYS A 87 4.18 28.18 -3.21
C LYS A 87 3.45 27.06 -2.47
N LEU A 88 3.63 25.82 -2.89
CA LEU A 88 3.08 24.66 -2.20
C LEU A 88 3.76 24.48 -0.82
N GLU A 89 5.09 24.62 -0.77
CA GLU A 89 5.85 24.61 0.48
C GLU A 89 5.40 25.74 1.42
N ASP A 90 5.31 26.98 0.92
CA ASP A 90 4.83 28.13 1.70
C ASP A 90 3.44 27.88 2.31
N TYR A 91 2.54 27.26 1.53
CA TYR A 91 1.21 26.89 1.99
C TYR A 91 1.24 25.83 3.10
N ILE A 92 2.05 24.78 2.95
CA ILE A 92 2.19 23.71 3.95
C ILE A 92 2.76 24.28 5.25
N VAL A 93 3.78 25.13 5.16
CA VAL A 93 4.38 25.80 6.33
C VAL A 93 3.35 26.68 7.03
N LEU A 94 2.60 27.49 6.28
CA LEU A 94 1.53 28.33 6.83
C LEU A 94 0.45 27.50 7.54
N ALA A 95 -0.02 26.41 6.91
CA ALA A 95 -1.03 25.52 7.48
C ALA A 95 -0.56 24.88 8.79
N LYS A 96 0.70 24.45 8.83
CA LYS A 96 1.32 23.85 10.00
C LYS A 96 1.52 24.84 11.14
N ASP A 97 2.22 25.94 10.87
CA ASP A 97 2.68 26.84 11.93
C ASP A 97 1.54 27.69 12.50
N LYS A 98 0.58 28.08 11.65
CA LYS A 98 -0.52 28.97 12.06
C LYS A 98 -1.77 28.20 12.52
N TYR A 99 -2.02 27.02 11.96
CA TYR A 99 -3.29 26.33 12.14
C TYR A 99 -3.15 24.89 12.66
N GLY A 100 -1.92 24.41 12.92
CA GLY A 100 -1.67 23.11 13.54
C GLY A 100 -1.88 21.90 12.64
N TYR A 101 -1.96 22.11 11.31
CA TYR A 101 -2.08 21.00 10.36
C TYR A 101 -0.78 20.20 10.28
N ASN A 102 -0.88 18.89 10.08
CA ASN A 102 0.22 18.11 9.53
C ASN A 102 0.27 18.23 7.99
N GLY A 103 1.33 17.71 7.36
CA GLY A 103 1.53 17.86 5.92
C GLY A 103 0.43 17.19 5.11
N GLU A 104 -0.01 16.00 5.53
CA GLU A 104 -1.04 15.21 4.87
C GLU A 104 -2.41 15.88 4.94
N GLN A 105 -2.76 16.49 6.09
CA GLN A 105 -3.99 17.25 6.26
C GLN A 105 -3.99 18.50 5.37
N ALA A 106 -2.86 19.23 5.32
CA ALA A 106 -2.73 20.39 4.45
C ALA A 106 -2.90 20.02 2.97
N LEU A 107 -2.24 18.95 2.52
CA LEU A 107 -2.40 18.41 1.17
C LEU A 107 -3.84 17.95 0.91
N GLY A 108 -4.46 17.25 1.86
CA GLY A 108 -5.87 16.84 1.76
C GLY A 108 -6.82 18.02 1.60
N MET A 109 -6.62 19.09 2.38
CA MET A 109 -7.39 20.34 2.29
C MET A 109 -7.20 21.00 0.92
N LEU A 110 -5.96 21.11 0.45
CA LEU A 110 -5.66 21.67 -0.87
C LEU A 110 -6.30 20.85 -2.01
N PHE A 111 -6.26 19.52 -1.92
CA PHE A 111 -6.89 18.64 -2.91
C PHE A 111 -8.42 18.74 -2.90
N TRP A 112 -9.03 18.93 -1.72
CA TRP A 112 -10.46 19.19 -1.59
C TRP A 112 -10.86 20.41 -2.42
N HIS A 113 -10.04 21.46 -2.38
CA HIS A 113 -10.23 22.68 -3.16
C HIS A 113 -9.70 22.62 -4.60
N LYS A 114 -9.41 21.41 -5.13
CA LYS A 114 -8.94 21.21 -6.51
C LYS A 114 -7.65 21.96 -6.81
N HIS A 115 -6.74 22.01 -5.82
CA HIS A 115 -5.46 22.71 -5.90
C HIS A 115 -5.59 24.24 -6.02
N ASP A 116 -6.71 24.81 -5.58
CA ASP A 116 -6.87 26.25 -5.44
C ASP A 116 -6.33 26.69 -4.07
N LEU A 117 -5.14 27.32 -4.08
CA LEU A 117 -4.45 27.80 -2.89
C LEU A 117 -5.25 28.84 -2.12
N GLU A 118 -5.91 29.78 -2.81
CA GLU A 118 -6.63 30.87 -2.13
C GLU A 118 -7.84 30.32 -1.38
N ARG A 119 -8.61 29.43 -2.02
CA ARG A 119 -9.75 28.78 -1.36
C ARG A 119 -9.31 27.91 -0.19
N ALA A 120 -8.26 27.11 -0.39
CA ALA A 120 -7.74 26.27 0.69
C ALA A 120 -7.26 27.10 1.88
N MET A 121 -6.59 28.23 1.64
CA MET A 121 -6.11 29.12 2.70
C MET A 121 -7.26 29.78 3.50
N LEU A 122 -8.36 30.14 2.84
CA LEU A 122 -9.52 30.73 3.51
C LEU A 122 -10.18 29.75 4.48
N ASP A 123 -10.18 28.47 4.14
CA ASP A 123 -10.83 27.43 4.94
C ASP A 123 -9.93 26.78 6.00
N LEU A 124 -8.62 27.08 6.02
CA LEU A 124 -7.71 26.54 7.05
C LEU A 124 -8.19 26.81 8.48
N ALA A 125 -8.69 28.01 8.75
CA ALA A 125 -9.17 28.40 10.08
C ALA A 125 -10.48 27.68 10.47
N ASN A 126 -11.32 27.37 9.49
CA ASN A 126 -12.64 26.75 9.70
C ASN A 126 -12.52 25.26 10.06
N PHE A 127 -11.44 24.62 9.62
CA PHE A 127 -11.20 23.19 9.79
C PHE A 127 -9.92 22.89 10.58
N THR A 128 -9.52 23.79 11.49
CA THR A 128 -8.35 23.56 12.35
C THR A 128 -8.47 22.21 13.09
N PRO A 129 -7.46 21.33 12.96
CA PRO A 129 -7.46 20.06 13.67
C PRO A 129 -7.49 20.30 15.18
N PHE A 130 -8.25 19.48 15.90
CA PHE A 130 -8.13 19.44 17.34
C PHE A 130 -6.70 19.01 17.70
N PRO A 131 -6.05 19.67 18.66
CA PRO A 131 -4.75 19.22 19.13
C PRO A 131 -4.87 17.80 19.69
N ASP A 132 -3.79 17.01 19.57
CA ASP A 132 -3.69 15.72 20.24
C ASP A 132 -3.68 15.96 21.77
N GLU A 133 -4.86 15.86 22.37
CA GLU A 133 -5.08 16.07 23.80
C GLU A 133 -4.82 14.78 24.58
N TRP A 134 -3.57 14.33 24.61
CA TRP A 134 -3.15 13.50 25.74
C TRP A 134 -2.90 14.42 26.93
N SER A 135 -3.66 14.20 28.00
CA SER A 135 -3.41 14.88 29.27
C SER A 135 -2.02 14.51 29.79
N VAL A 136 -1.49 15.32 30.71
CA VAL A 136 -0.21 15.01 31.35
C VAL A 136 -0.33 13.70 32.14
N GLU A 137 -1.49 13.49 32.73
CA GLU A 137 -1.87 12.28 33.46
C GLU A 137 -1.84 11.05 32.55
N ASP A 138 -2.41 11.13 31.35
CA ASP A 138 -2.40 10.02 30.38
C ASP A 138 -0.99 9.67 29.92
N LYS A 139 -0.15 10.69 29.68
CA LYS A 139 1.26 10.50 29.31
C LYS A 139 2.04 9.79 30.41
N VAL A 140 1.88 10.23 31.66
CA VAL A 140 2.54 9.62 32.82
C VAL A 140 2.04 8.18 33.03
N LEU A 141 0.73 7.95 32.91
CA LEU A 141 0.15 6.61 33.04
C LEU A 141 0.70 5.66 31.97
N PHE A 142 0.81 6.12 30.72
CA PHE A 142 1.42 5.34 29.64
C PHE A 142 2.88 5.00 29.94
N GLU A 143 3.69 5.97 30.35
CA GLU A 143 5.10 5.71 30.67
C GLU A 143 5.26 4.72 31.82
N GLN A 144 4.44 4.81 32.86
CA GLN A 144 4.44 3.85 33.95
C GLN A 144 4.10 2.45 33.45
N ALA A 145 2.99 2.30 32.71
CA ALA A 145 2.59 1.03 32.14
C ALA A 145 3.66 0.41 31.22
N PHE A 146 4.30 1.24 30.39
CA PHE A 146 5.39 0.81 29.51
C PHE A 146 6.58 0.22 30.29
N HIS A 147 7.00 0.90 31.36
CA HIS A 147 8.12 0.42 32.19
C HIS A 147 7.79 -0.90 32.92
N TYR A 148 6.57 -1.06 33.42
CA TYR A 148 6.18 -2.27 34.15
C TYR A 148 5.94 -3.48 33.26
N GLN A 149 5.45 -3.30 32.03
CA GLN A 149 5.00 -4.41 31.19
C GLN A 149 5.99 -4.83 30.09
N ILE A 150 6.89 -3.93 29.65
CA ILE A 150 7.78 -4.18 28.49
C ILE A 150 9.26 -4.29 28.92
N ARG A 151 9.65 -3.75 30.07
CA ARG A 151 11.05 -3.81 30.58
C ARG A 151 11.29 -4.80 31.73
N ALA A 152 10.26 -5.49 32.22
CA ALA A 152 10.35 -6.57 33.20
C ALA A 152 10.29 -7.94 32.51
#